data_AF-A0AAV5XBW4-F1
#
_entry.id   AF-A0AAV5XBW4-F1
#
_cell.length_a   1.000
_cell.length_b   1.000
_cell.length_c   1.000
_cell.angle_alpha   90.00
_cell.angle_beta   90.00
_cell.angle_gamma   90.00
#
_symmetry.space_group_name_H-M   'P 1'
#
loop_
_entity.id
_entity.type
_entity.pdbx_description
1 polymer ?
#
loop_
_entity_poly.entity_id
_entity_poly.type
_entity_poly.pdbx_seq_one_letter_code
_entity_poly.pdbx_strand_id
1 'polypeptide(L)'
;MEVRRLVTVLVLATSAPGCISTPAGTYFAAPTDPATARVAHALQRAAFAAGDDPSRYGFAFVKSPVAAAYSDEDATFYITDGLLRLPAAVVDAALAHEVAHEVLGHVGSRRVLALTLSAGFGALGALAPGAGLLDFVASPLAVRAFSRRQELEADRKAVEILRAMGHRVPRRTLVEALRALDAAGPKPKEHLAGLLSPHPSLEERLTALEPLEPPTPLAGDRLIPSRRPASAGSQPGPSRLP
;
A
#
# COMPACT_ATOMS: atom_id res chain seq x y z
N MET A 1 42.91 -51.64 -16.75
CA MET A 1 42.83 -50.18 -16.91
C MET A 1 41.42 -49.86 -17.36
N GLU A 2 40.53 -49.47 -16.45
CA GLU A 2 39.17 -49.04 -16.82
C GLU A 2 39.05 -47.52 -16.65
N VAL A 3 38.82 -46.82 -17.76
CA VAL A 3 38.53 -45.39 -17.78
C VAL A 3 37.01 -45.24 -17.73
N ARG A 4 36.46 -45.00 -16.53
CA ARG A 4 35.06 -44.60 -16.33
C ARG A 4 34.86 -43.22 -16.95
N ARG A 5 34.21 -43.16 -18.12
CA ARG A 5 33.78 -41.91 -18.76
C ARG A 5 32.63 -41.31 -17.95
N LEU A 6 32.88 -40.15 -17.34
CA LEU A 6 31.87 -39.33 -16.68
C LEU A 6 30.98 -38.70 -17.77
N VAL A 7 29.72 -39.11 -17.86
CA VAL A 7 28.74 -38.46 -18.74
C VAL A 7 28.13 -37.30 -17.98
N THR A 8 28.58 -36.08 -18.30
CA THR A 8 27.95 -34.85 -17.81
C THR A 8 26.69 -34.59 -18.64
N VAL A 9 25.52 -34.85 -18.08
CA VAL A 9 24.24 -34.46 -18.68
C VAL A 9 24.03 -32.97 -18.38
N LEU A 10 24.26 -32.13 -19.39
CA LEU A 10 23.89 -30.72 -19.37
C LEU A 10 22.38 -30.62 -19.64
N VAL A 11 21.58 -30.49 -18.58
CA VAL A 11 20.15 -30.21 -18.70
C VAL A 11 19.99 -28.74 -19.09
N LEU A 12 19.70 -28.50 -20.36
CA LEU A 12 19.35 -27.19 -20.88
C LEU A 12 17.96 -26.82 -20.34
N ALA A 13 17.92 -25.98 -19.31
CA ALA A 13 16.66 -25.46 -18.77
C ALA A 13 16.02 -24.53 -19.80
N THR A 14 15.03 -25.06 -20.54
CA THR A 14 14.18 -24.25 -21.42
C THR A 14 13.32 -23.35 -20.53
N SER A 15 13.64 -22.06 -20.50
CA SER A 15 12.82 -21.02 -19.88
C SER A 15 11.49 -20.95 -20.63
N ALA A 16 10.44 -21.52 -20.03
CA ALA A 16 9.08 -21.15 -20.42
C ALA A 16 8.90 -19.65 -20.13
N PRO A 17 8.32 -18.86 -21.05
CA PRO A 17 7.93 -17.49 -20.75
C PRO A 17 6.98 -17.54 -19.54
N GLY A 18 7.31 -16.78 -18.50
CA GLY A 18 6.53 -16.75 -17.27
C GLY A 18 5.08 -16.42 -17.58
N CYS A 19 4.17 -17.36 -17.33
CA CYS A 19 2.75 -17.07 -17.35
C CYS A 19 2.48 -15.98 -16.31
N ILE A 20 2.05 -14.80 -16.77
CA ILE A 20 1.54 -13.73 -15.90
C ILE A 20 0.37 -14.33 -15.11
N SER A 21 0.58 -14.59 -13.82
CA SER A 21 -0.46 -15.14 -12.96
C SER A 21 -1.29 -14.00 -12.39
N THR A 22 -2.33 -13.59 -13.12
CA THR A 22 -3.32 -12.65 -12.58
C THR A 22 -4.05 -13.27 -11.39
N PRO A 23 -4.25 -12.53 -10.28
CA PRO A 23 -5.04 -13.00 -9.15
C PRO A 23 -6.43 -13.51 -9.56
N ALA A 24 -6.92 -14.54 -8.89
CA ALA A 24 -8.28 -15.01 -9.10
C ALA A 24 -9.29 -13.91 -8.74
N GLY A 25 -10.32 -13.73 -9.57
CA GLY A 25 -11.33 -12.69 -9.38
C GLY A 25 -10.92 -11.30 -9.87
N THR A 26 -9.80 -11.18 -10.59
CA THR A 26 -9.42 -9.94 -11.26
C THR A 26 -10.43 -9.54 -12.34
N TYR A 27 -10.75 -8.26 -12.43
CA TYR A 27 -11.59 -7.67 -13.45
C TYR A 27 -11.16 -6.24 -13.79
N PHE A 28 -11.56 -5.76 -14.96
CA PHE A 28 -11.40 -4.37 -15.37
C PHE A 28 -12.78 -3.72 -15.43
N ALA A 29 -12.98 -2.66 -14.66
CA ALA A 29 -14.22 -1.88 -14.76
C ALA A 29 -14.13 -0.91 -15.95
N ALA A 30 -15.27 -0.39 -16.39
CA ALA A 30 -15.32 0.56 -17.48
C ALA A 30 -14.50 1.84 -17.15
N PRO A 31 -13.88 2.50 -18.14
CA PRO A 31 -13.19 3.79 -17.93
C PRO A 31 -14.10 4.88 -17.33
N THR A 32 -15.40 4.79 -17.57
CA THR A 32 -16.41 5.72 -17.05
C THR A 32 -16.88 5.40 -15.62
N ASP A 33 -16.43 4.29 -15.04
CA ASP A 33 -16.77 3.93 -13.65
C ASP A 33 -16.10 4.93 -12.67
N PRO A 34 -16.84 5.52 -11.71
CA PRO A 34 -16.27 6.42 -10.72
C PRO A 34 -15.10 5.83 -9.93
N ALA A 35 -15.11 4.52 -9.66
CA ALA A 35 -14.02 3.83 -8.97
C ALA A 35 -12.76 3.78 -9.84
N THR A 36 -12.90 3.52 -11.15
CA THR A 36 -11.81 3.58 -12.13
C THR A 36 -11.19 4.98 -12.15
N ALA A 37 -12.01 6.02 -12.28
CA ALA A 37 -11.53 7.40 -12.32
C ALA A 37 -10.81 7.79 -11.01
N ARG A 38 -11.36 7.39 -9.86
CA ARG A 38 -10.76 7.65 -8.55
C ARG A 38 -9.39 6.99 -8.41
N VAL A 39 -9.28 5.71 -8.76
CA VAL A 39 -8.03 4.94 -8.62
C VAL A 39 -6.97 5.42 -9.60
N ALA A 40 -7.36 5.67 -10.86
CA ALA A 40 -6.46 6.24 -11.85
C ALA A 40 -5.88 7.59 -11.37
N HIS A 41 -6.74 8.48 -10.87
CA HIS A 41 -6.30 9.79 -10.38
C HIS A 41 -5.43 9.67 -9.11
N ALA A 42 -5.75 8.76 -8.19
CA ALA A 42 -4.96 8.53 -6.98
C ALA A 42 -3.57 7.97 -7.31
N LEU A 43 -3.48 6.94 -8.16
CA LEU A 43 -2.20 6.37 -8.61
C LEU A 43 -1.37 7.38 -9.39
N GLN A 44 -1.98 8.13 -10.31
CA GLN A 44 -1.28 9.16 -11.07
C GLN A 44 -0.67 10.23 -10.15
N ARG A 45 -1.44 10.71 -9.16
CA ARG A 45 -0.97 11.68 -8.17
C ARG A 45 0.14 11.10 -7.29
N ALA A 46 0.00 9.86 -6.85
CA ALA A 46 0.99 9.19 -6.02
C ALA A 46 2.32 8.97 -6.77
N ALA A 47 2.26 8.51 -8.03
CA ALA A 47 3.43 8.34 -8.90
C ALA A 47 4.17 9.68 -9.10
N PHE A 48 3.43 10.72 -9.48
CA PHE A 48 4.01 12.05 -9.66
C PHE A 48 4.63 12.59 -8.37
N ALA A 49 3.93 12.45 -7.24
CA ALA A 49 4.41 12.85 -5.92
C ALA A 49 5.65 12.05 -5.47
N ALA A 50 5.79 10.81 -5.92
CA ALA A 50 6.97 9.98 -5.68
C ALA A 50 8.15 10.29 -6.61
N GLY A 51 7.94 11.10 -7.67
CA GLY A 51 8.93 11.39 -8.69
C GLY A 51 9.08 10.29 -9.74
N ASP A 52 8.08 9.41 -9.90
CA ASP A 52 8.05 8.35 -10.90
C ASP A 52 7.14 8.72 -12.09
N ASP A 53 7.27 7.98 -13.19
CA ASP A 53 6.44 8.15 -14.38
C ASP A 53 5.09 7.42 -14.22
N PRO A 54 3.95 8.14 -14.13
CA PRO A 54 2.64 7.51 -13.99
C PRO A 54 2.24 6.66 -15.20
N SER A 55 2.85 6.87 -16.37
CA SER A 55 2.54 6.09 -17.58
C SER A 55 2.95 4.62 -17.46
N ARG A 56 3.84 4.30 -16.52
CA ARG A 56 4.28 2.94 -16.20
C ARG A 56 3.24 2.16 -15.40
N TYR A 57 2.29 2.82 -14.74
CA TYR A 57 1.43 2.19 -13.75
C TYR A 57 0.14 1.68 -14.40
N GLY A 58 -0.09 0.38 -14.28
CA GLY A 58 -1.36 -0.27 -14.61
C GLY A 58 -2.17 -0.54 -13.34
N PHE A 59 -3.48 -0.78 -13.48
CA PHE A 59 -4.24 -1.33 -12.37
C PHE A 59 -5.40 -2.20 -12.81
N ALA A 60 -5.81 -3.10 -11.92
CA ALA A 60 -6.99 -3.94 -12.07
C ALA A 60 -7.71 -4.08 -10.73
N PHE A 61 -9.00 -4.40 -10.80
CA PHE A 61 -9.81 -4.65 -9.61
C PHE A 61 -9.85 -6.13 -9.28
N VAL A 62 -10.05 -6.45 -8.01
CA VAL A 62 -10.21 -7.83 -7.52
C VAL A 62 -11.51 -7.94 -6.74
N LYS A 63 -12.37 -8.88 -7.14
CA LYS A 63 -13.62 -9.19 -6.43
C LYS A 63 -13.32 -9.77 -5.06
N SER A 64 -13.29 -8.92 -4.05
CA SER A 64 -13.05 -9.31 -2.66
C SER A 64 -13.63 -8.27 -1.71
N PRO A 65 -14.37 -8.70 -0.67
CA PRO A 65 -14.89 -7.77 0.34
C PRO A 65 -13.80 -7.28 1.31
N VAL A 66 -12.65 -7.97 1.36
CA VAL A 66 -11.50 -7.62 2.21
C VAL A 66 -10.79 -6.41 1.63
N ALA A 67 -10.52 -5.37 2.44
CA ALA A 67 -9.82 -4.19 1.95
C ALA A 67 -8.31 -4.45 1.83
N ALA A 68 -7.79 -4.35 0.60
CA ALA A 68 -6.37 -4.50 0.32
C ALA A 68 -6.02 -3.81 -1.01
N ALA A 69 -4.75 -3.40 -1.12
CA ALA A 69 -4.07 -3.13 -2.37
C ALA A 69 -2.73 -3.86 -2.37
N TYR A 70 -2.21 -4.19 -3.55
CA TYR A 70 -0.84 -4.66 -3.72
C TYR A 70 -0.36 -4.40 -5.14
N SER A 71 0.94 -4.22 -5.31
CA SER A 71 1.60 -4.14 -6.62
C SER A 71 2.28 -5.46 -7.03
N ASP A 72 2.28 -5.68 -8.34
CA ASP A 72 3.00 -6.77 -9.00
C ASP A 72 4.17 -6.24 -9.85
N GLU A 73 4.99 -7.16 -10.38
CA GLU A 73 6.30 -6.88 -10.99
C GLU A 73 6.27 -5.90 -12.17
N ASP A 74 5.16 -5.80 -12.89
CA ASP A 74 4.99 -4.90 -14.05
C ASP A 74 4.34 -3.56 -13.66
N ALA A 75 4.54 -3.11 -12.41
CA ALA A 75 3.89 -1.92 -11.84
C ALA A 75 2.36 -1.93 -12.02
N THR A 76 1.76 -3.13 -12.00
CA THR A 76 0.31 -3.32 -12.01
C THR A 76 -0.19 -3.42 -10.59
N PHE A 77 -1.07 -2.49 -10.22
CA PHE A 77 -1.68 -2.41 -8.91
C PHE A 77 -3.01 -3.15 -8.90
N TYR A 78 -3.22 -4.02 -7.92
CA TYR A 78 -4.47 -4.73 -7.70
C TYR A 78 -5.22 -4.12 -6.52
N ILE A 79 -6.46 -3.71 -6.75
CA ILE A 79 -7.30 -3.01 -5.76
C ILE A 79 -8.55 -3.84 -5.50
N THR A 80 -8.86 -4.14 -4.25
CA THR A 80 -10.08 -4.91 -3.92
C THR A 80 -11.32 -4.03 -3.81
N ASP A 81 -12.50 -4.60 -4.07
CA ASP A 81 -13.79 -3.93 -3.84
C ASP A 81 -13.93 -3.45 -2.38
N GLY A 82 -13.39 -4.22 -1.43
CA GLY A 82 -13.32 -3.84 -0.02
C GLY A 82 -12.62 -2.51 0.22
N LEU A 83 -11.49 -2.28 -0.45
CA LEU A 83 -10.74 -1.03 -0.34
C LEU A 83 -11.48 0.13 -1.00
N LEU A 84 -12.13 -0.11 -2.14
CA LEU A 84 -12.90 0.93 -2.84
C LEU A 84 -14.04 1.52 -2.01
N ARG A 85 -14.60 0.75 -1.08
CA ARG A 85 -15.66 1.20 -0.15
C ARG A 85 -15.16 2.08 0.99
N LEU A 86 -13.84 2.19 1.18
CA LEU A 86 -13.24 3.04 2.21
C LEU A 86 -13.10 4.51 1.75
N PRO A 87 -12.99 5.47 2.70
CA PRO A 87 -12.85 6.88 2.36
C PRO A 87 -11.71 7.19 1.38
N ALA A 88 -11.83 8.28 0.62
CA ALA A 88 -10.83 8.73 -0.36
C ALA A 88 -9.41 8.75 0.23
N ALA A 89 -9.25 9.31 1.42
CA ALA A 89 -7.95 9.41 2.10
C ALA A 89 -7.33 8.05 2.44
N VAL A 90 -8.14 7.04 2.77
CA VAL A 90 -7.65 5.67 3.07
C VAL A 90 -7.14 5.00 1.79
N VAL A 91 -7.83 5.18 0.67
CA VAL A 91 -7.38 4.66 -0.62
C VAL A 91 -6.14 5.38 -1.11
N ASP A 92 -6.08 6.72 -1.00
CA ASP A 92 -4.87 7.49 -1.30
C ASP A 92 -3.67 6.98 -0.49
N ALA A 93 -3.85 6.72 0.82
CA ALA A 93 -2.78 6.22 1.68
C ALA A 93 -2.36 4.78 1.34
N ALA A 94 -3.30 3.89 1.08
CA ALA A 94 -3.00 2.52 0.66
C ALA A 94 -2.21 2.52 -0.66
N LEU A 95 -2.63 3.32 -1.64
CA LEU A 95 -1.92 3.43 -2.92
C LEU A 95 -0.57 4.14 -2.79
N ALA A 96 -0.45 5.16 -1.94
CA ALA A 96 0.84 5.80 -1.65
C ALA A 96 1.84 4.80 -1.03
N HIS A 97 1.37 3.88 -0.19
CA HIS A 97 2.17 2.79 0.37
C HIS A 97 2.64 1.80 -0.70
N GLU A 98 1.76 1.38 -1.60
CA GLU A 98 2.15 0.49 -2.70
C GLU A 98 3.11 1.16 -3.68
N VAL A 99 2.92 2.45 -4.00
CA VAL A 99 3.85 3.24 -4.81
C VAL A 99 5.20 3.39 -4.09
N ALA A 100 5.20 3.52 -2.76
CA ALA A 100 6.44 3.53 -1.98
C ALA A 100 7.23 2.22 -2.15
N HIS A 101 6.57 1.05 -2.12
CA HIS A 101 7.23 -0.23 -2.39
C HIS A 101 7.82 -0.32 -3.80
N GLU A 102 7.13 0.22 -4.80
CA GLU A 102 7.61 0.27 -6.19
C GLU A 102 8.86 1.14 -6.31
N VAL A 103 8.81 2.41 -5.88
CA VAL A 103 9.94 3.36 -6.04
C VAL A 103 11.14 3.03 -5.15
N LEU A 104 10.95 2.30 -4.06
CA LEU A 104 12.04 1.79 -3.22
C LEU A 104 12.61 0.45 -3.74
N GLY A 105 12.07 -0.11 -4.82
CA GLY A 105 12.55 -1.36 -5.42
C GLY A 105 12.28 -2.60 -4.56
N HIS A 106 11.32 -2.52 -3.62
CA HIS A 106 10.97 -3.64 -2.76
C HIS A 106 10.32 -4.78 -3.56
N VAL A 107 9.52 -4.45 -4.57
CA VAL A 107 8.87 -5.41 -5.48
C VAL A 107 9.92 -6.24 -6.24
N GLY A 108 10.96 -5.60 -6.78
CA GLY A 108 12.07 -6.28 -7.44
C GLY A 108 12.90 -7.15 -6.50
N SER A 109 13.15 -6.68 -5.27
CA SER A 109 13.86 -7.46 -4.24
C SER A 109 13.10 -8.74 -3.86
N ARG A 110 11.77 -8.64 -3.76
CA ARG A 110 10.87 -9.79 -3.55
C ARG A 110 10.96 -10.81 -4.69
N ARG A 111 11.01 -10.35 -5.94
CA ARG A 111 11.17 -11.21 -7.13
C ARG A 111 12.48 -11.98 -7.11
N VAL A 112 13.60 -11.29 -6.88
CA VAL A 112 14.93 -11.95 -6.85
C VAL A 112 14.94 -13.05 -5.78
N LEU A 113 14.36 -12.79 -4.61
CA LEU A 113 14.21 -13.80 -3.58
C LEU A 113 13.32 -14.97 -4.05
N ALA A 114 12.14 -14.69 -4.60
CA ALA A 114 11.22 -15.73 -5.09
C ALA A 114 11.85 -16.61 -6.18
N LEU A 115 12.57 -16.01 -7.13
CA LEU A 115 13.30 -16.72 -8.19
C LEU A 115 14.46 -17.53 -7.61
N THR A 116 15.22 -16.98 -6.66
CA THR A 116 16.34 -17.69 -6.01
C THR A 116 15.85 -18.90 -5.23
N LEU A 117 14.75 -18.75 -4.47
CA LEU A 117 14.11 -19.85 -3.76
C LEU A 117 13.58 -20.89 -4.76
N SER A 118 12.86 -20.45 -5.80
CA SER A 118 12.33 -21.36 -6.82
C SER A 118 13.43 -22.15 -7.54
N ALA A 119 14.54 -21.51 -7.89
CA ALA A 119 15.70 -22.17 -8.51
C ALA A 119 16.39 -23.13 -7.53
N GLY A 120 16.58 -22.73 -6.28
CA GLY A 120 17.19 -23.56 -5.24
C GLY A 120 16.36 -24.81 -4.93
N PHE A 121 15.05 -24.65 -4.73
CA PHE A 121 14.14 -25.77 -4.50
C PHE A 121 13.89 -26.61 -5.75
N GLY A 122 13.94 -26.01 -6.96
CA GLY A 122 13.94 -26.75 -8.21
C GLY A 122 15.15 -27.67 -8.36
N ALA A 123 16.35 -27.18 -8.00
CA ALA A 123 17.56 -27.99 -7.96
C ALA A 123 17.49 -29.11 -6.90
N LEU A 124 16.98 -28.80 -5.70
CA LEU A 124 16.80 -29.80 -4.65
C LEU A 124 15.78 -30.88 -5.02
N GLY A 125 14.65 -30.50 -5.64
CA GLY A 125 13.65 -31.45 -6.12
C GLY A 125 14.16 -32.35 -7.27
N ALA A 126 15.09 -31.86 -8.08
CA ALA A 126 15.76 -32.66 -9.11
C ALA A 126 16.76 -33.68 -8.52
N LEU A 127 17.36 -33.37 -7.37
CA LEU A 127 18.31 -34.24 -6.67
C LEU A 127 17.62 -35.22 -5.69
N ALA A 128 16.49 -34.81 -5.11
CA ALA A 128 15.70 -35.56 -4.16
C ALA A 128 14.20 -35.39 -4.48
N PRO A 129 13.60 -36.31 -5.26
CA PRO A 129 12.17 -36.26 -5.59
C PRO A 129 11.32 -36.22 -4.32
N GLY A 130 10.56 -35.14 -4.13
CA GLY A 130 9.79 -34.87 -2.91
C GLY A 130 10.24 -33.61 -2.16
N ALA A 131 11.51 -33.20 -2.25
CA ALA A 131 12.02 -32.00 -1.56
C ALA A 131 11.73 -30.68 -2.30
N GLY A 132 10.59 -30.58 -3.00
CA GLY A 132 10.20 -29.42 -3.79
C GLY A 132 9.62 -28.28 -2.96
N LEU A 133 9.47 -27.10 -3.58
CA LEU A 133 8.93 -25.87 -2.97
C LEU A 133 7.57 -26.08 -2.27
N LEU A 134 6.78 -27.06 -2.72
CA LEU A 134 5.46 -27.39 -2.16
C LEU A 134 5.52 -27.77 -0.67
N ASP A 135 6.61 -28.38 -0.21
CA ASP A 135 6.76 -28.83 1.19
C ASP A 135 7.20 -27.69 2.14
N PHE A 136 7.69 -26.57 1.59
CA PHE A 136 8.21 -25.43 2.36
C PHE A 136 7.28 -24.20 2.35
N VAL A 137 6.24 -24.17 1.52
CA VAL A 137 5.33 -23.01 1.44
C VAL A 137 4.18 -23.19 2.44
N ALA A 138 4.34 -22.62 3.64
CA ALA A 138 3.27 -22.56 4.65
C ALA A 138 2.06 -21.69 4.22
N SER A 139 2.19 -20.85 3.18
CA SER A 139 1.06 -20.18 2.53
C SER A 139 1.57 -19.43 1.28
N PRO A 140 0.85 -19.41 0.15
CA PRO A 140 1.14 -18.52 -0.99
C PRO A 140 1.26 -17.04 -0.60
N LEU A 141 0.75 -16.64 0.58
CA LEU A 141 0.91 -15.30 1.15
C LEU A 141 2.33 -15.02 1.66
N ALA A 142 3.06 -16.04 2.12
CA ALA A 142 4.40 -15.88 2.70
C ALA A 142 5.46 -15.43 1.68
N VAL A 143 5.30 -15.83 0.41
CA VAL A 143 6.20 -15.41 -0.69
C VAL A 143 5.91 -13.96 -1.14
N ARG A 144 4.76 -13.40 -0.75
CA ARG A 144 4.35 -12.03 -1.12
C ARG A 144 4.76 -10.98 -0.08
N ALA A 145 5.29 -11.40 1.07
CA ALA A 145 5.59 -10.56 2.22
C ALA A 145 6.87 -9.73 2.06
N PHE A 146 6.82 -8.44 2.39
CA PHE A 146 8.01 -7.61 2.55
C PHE A 146 8.61 -7.77 3.94
N SER A 147 9.91 -7.53 4.07
CA SER A 147 10.57 -7.54 5.38
C SER A 147 10.08 -6.39 6.27
N ARG A 148 10.18 -6.57 7.59
CA ARG A 148 9.91 -5.51 8.58
C ARG A 148 10.55 -4.16 8.23
N ARG A 149 11.81 -4.17 7.79
CA ARG A 149 12.52 -2.94 7.41
C ARG A 149 11.87 -2.27 6.18
N GLN A 150 11.54 -3.07 5.17
CA GLN A 150 10.91 -2.59 3.93
C GLN A 150 9.52 -1.97 4.19
N GLU A 151 8.72 -2.55 5.09
CA GLU A 151 7.42 -1.97 5.48
C GLU A 151 7.58 -0.62 6.17
N LEU A 152 8.54 -0.48 7.09
CA LEU A 152 8.81 0.79 7.77
C LEU A 152 9.42 1.85 6.84
N GLU A 153 10.25 1.44 5.87
CA GLU A 153 10.76 2.31 4.81
C GLU A 153 9.62 2.77 3.88
N ALA A 154 8.72 1.86 3.51
CA ALA A 154 7.53 2.17 2.72
C ALA A 154 6.57 3.11 3.46
N ASP A 155 6.31 2.90 4.75
CA ASP A 155 5.48 3.78 5.58
C ASP A 155 6.03 5.22 5.60
N ARG A 156 7.34 5.38 5.80
CA ARG A 156 8.00 6.70 5.78
C ARG A 156 7.85 7.36 4.41
N LYS A 157 8.08 6.61 3.34
CA LYS A 157 7.97 7.13 1.98
C LYS A 157 6.52 7.45 1.60
N ALA A 158 5.55 6.66 2.05
CA ALA A 158 4.13 6.92 1.86
C ALA A 158 3.70 8.24 2.51
N VAL A 159 4.24 8.59 3.70
CA VAL A 159 4.00 9.90 4.32
C VAL A 159 4.54 11.05 3.46
N GLU A 160 5.73 10.89 2.86
CA GLU A 160 6.28 11.89 1.93
C GLU A 160 5.39 12.06 0.69
N ILE A 161 4.95 10.94 0.10
CA ILE A 161 4.06 10.92 -1.06
C ILE A 161 2.73 11.61 -0.72
N LEU A 162 2.10 11.23 0.39
CA LEU A 162 0.84 11.85 0.86
C LEU A 162 1.00 13.36 1.09
N ARG A 163 2.12 13.79 1.66
CA ARG A 163 2.41 15.22 1.83
C ARG A 163 2.51 15.94 0.49
N ALA A 164 3.25 15.38 -0.47
CA ALA A 164 3.40 15.94 -1.81
C ALA A 164 2.08 15.91 -2.62
N MET A 165 1.21 14.94 -2.34
CA MET A 165 -0.16 14.88 -2.84
C MET A 165 -1.08 15.97 -2.23
N GLY A 166 -0.64 16.67 -1.18
CA GLY A 166 -1.38 17.77 -0.54
C GLY A 166 -2.20 17.37 0.70
N HIS A 167 -2.00 16.17 1.25
CA HIS A 167 -2.63 15.79 2.52
C HIS A 167 -2.05 16.63 3.66
N ARG A 168 -2.94 17.27 4.45
CA ARG A 168 -2.54 18.19 5.54
C ARG A 168 -2.00 17.48 6.78
N VAL A 169 -2.43 16.24 7.01
CA VAL A 169 -2.08 15.42 8.16
C VAL A 169 -1.60 14.03 7.72
N PRO A 170 -0.53 13.96 6.88
CA PRO A 170 -0.19 12.75 6.14
C PRO A 170 0.12 11.54 7.03
N ARG A 171 0.72 11.73 8.22
CA ARG A 171 0.95 10.61 9.14
C ARG A 171 -0.35 10.10 9.73
N ARG A 172 -1.26 11.00 10.14
CA ARG A 172 -2.60 10.60 10.60
C ARG A 172 -3.38 9.87 9.51
N THR A 173 -3.34 10.39 8.28
CA THR A 173 -3.99 9.78 7.13
C THR A 173 -3.49 8.35 6.90
N LEU A 174 -2.16 8.13 6.98
CA LEU A 174 -1.59 6.79 6.89
C LEU A 174 -2.02 5.91 8.08
N VAL A 175 -1.93 6.41 9.32
CA VAL A 175 -2.36 5.67 10.53
C VAL A 175 -3.82 5.23 10.46
N GLU A 176 -4.72 6.11 10.03
CA GLU A 176 -6.13 5.81 9.86
C GLU A 176 -6.36 4.74 8.78
N ALA A 177 -5.59 4.80 7.69
CA ALA A 177 -5.62 3.78 6.65
C ALA A 177 -5.15 2.42 7.17
N LEU A 178 -4.02 2.36 7.88
CA LEU A 178 -3.50 1.12 8.46
C LEU A 178 -4.50 0.47 9.42
N ARG A 179 -5.17 1.28 10.27
CA ARG A 179 -6.24 0.79 11.16
C ARG A 179 -7.46 0.30 10.38
N ALA A 180 -7.87 1.01 9.33
CA ALA A 180 -9.02 0.61 8.52
C ALA A 180 -8.76 -0.71 7.76
N LEU A 181 -7.54 -0.89 7.23
CA LEU A 181 -7.11 -2.11 6.54
C LEU A 181 -7.01 -3.30 7.52
N ASP A 182 -6.44 -3.10 8.71
CA ASP A 182 -6.38 -4.14 9.75
C ASP A 182 -7.78 -4.58 10.21
N ALA A 183 -8.70 -3.62 10.42
CA ALA A 183 -10.07 -3.91 10.82
C ALA A 183 -10.90 -4.61 9.73
N ALA A 184 -10.60 -4.34 8.45
CA ALA A 184 -11.25 -4.95 7.30
C ALA A 184 -10.63 -6.29 6.87
N GLY A 185 -9.49 -6.66 7.47
CA GLY A 185 -8.78 -7.92 7.22
C GLY A 185 -9.38 -9.11 7.99
N PRO A 186 -9.25 -10.35 7.48
CA PRO A 186 -9.54 -11.54 8.28
C PRO A 186 -8.56 -11.62 9.47
N LYS A 187 -9.09 -11.68 10.70
CA LYS A 187 -8.25 -11.83 11.90
C LYS A 187 -7.51 -13.18 11.84
N PRO A 188 -6.17 -13.22 12.00
CA PRO A 188 -5.45 -14.49 12.10
C PRO A 188 -6.00 -15.32 13.25
N LYS A 189 -6.10 -16.64 13.09
CA LYS A 189 -6.29 -17.54 14.23
C LYS A 189 -5.06 -17.40 15.14
N GLU A 190 -5.27 -17.18 16.43
CA GLU A 190 -4.26 -16.81 17.44
C GLU A 190 -3.00 -17.69 17.44
N HIS A 191 -3.14 -18.97 17.07
CA HIS A 191 -2.06 -19.96 17.07
C HIS A 191 -1.05 -19.85 15.90
N LEU A 192 -1.33 -19.05 14.86
CA LEU A 192 -0.45 -18.92 13.69
C LEU A 192 0.25 -17.55 13.60
N ALA A 193 -0.13 -16.59 14.45
CA ALA A 193 0.38 -15.22 14.39
C ALA A 193 1.86 -15.09 14.82
N GLY A 194 2.31 -15.91 15.79
CA GLY A 194 3.62 -15.77 16.43
C GLY A 194 4.78 -16.54 15.79
N LEU A 195 4.51 -17.51 14.92
CA LEU A 195 5.55 -18.42 14.39
C LEU A 195 6.02 -18.09 12.97
N LEU A 196 5.29 -17.25 12.21
CA LEU A 196 5.50 -17.10 10.75
C LEU A 196 5.30 -15.68 10.20
N SER A 197 5.30 -14.63 11.03
CA SER A 197 5.10 -13.25 10.54
C SER A 197 6.41 -12.46 10.52
N PRO A 198 7.13 -12.39 9.38
CA PRO A 198 8.22 -11.41 9.20
C PRO A 198 7.72 -9.96 9.12
N HIS A 199 6.40 -9.73 9.17
CA HIS A 199 5.78 -8.41 9.18
C HIS A 199 5.99 -7.70 10.52
N PRO A 200 6.16 -6.36 10.52
CA PRO A 200 6.00 -5.58 11.74
C PRO A 200 4.56 -5.71 12.23
N SER A 201 4.34 -5.67 13.54
CA SER A 201 2.98 -5.55 14.06
C SER A 201 2.37 -4.21 13.63
N LEU A 202 1.04 -4.12 13.58
CA LEU A 202 0.36 -2.83 13.39
C LEU A 202 0.88 -1.80 14.41
N GLU A 203 1.01 -2.20 15.67
CA GLU A 203 1.51 -1.35 16.75
C GLU A 203 2.91 -0.78 16.48
N GLU A 204 3.82 -1.59 15.95
CA GLU A 204 5.17 -1.16 15.59
C GLU A 204 5.15 -0.10 14.48
N ARG A 205 4.35 -0.32 13.44
CA ARG A 205 4.19 0.65 12.34
C ARG A 205 3.58 1.96 12.83
N LEU A 206 2.55 1.88 13.66
CA LEU A 206 1.91 3.05 14.26
C LEU A 206 2.89 3.84 15.13
N THR A 207 3.70 3.15 15.95
CA THR A 207 4.72 3.79 16.80
C THR A 207 5.77 4.51 15.96
N ALA A 208 6.18 3.92 14.83
CA ALA A 208 7.15 4.54 13.92
C ALA A 208 6.63 5.81 13.22
N LEU A 209 5.32 6.05 13.24
CA LEU A 209 4.68 7.22 12.64
C LEU A 209 4.45 8.38 13.63
N GLU A 210 4.79 8.21 14.90
CA GLU A 210 4.72 9.31 15.89
C GLU A 210 5.89 10.31 15.74
N PRO A 211 5.71 11.60 16.10
CA PRO A 211 4.46 12.22 16.57
C PRO A 211 3.50 12.52 15.42
N LEU A 212 2.21 12.29 15.66
CA LEU A 212 1.16 12.65 14.71
C LEU A 212 0.90 14.16 14.66
N GLU A 213 0.57 14.66 13.47
CA GLU A 213 0.07 16.05 13.31
C GLU A 213 -1.19 16.28 14.18
N PRO A 214 -1.51 17.51 14.62
CA PRO A 214 -2.77 17.77 15.32
C PRO A 214 -3.97 17.49 14.38
N PRO A 215 -5.15 17.12 14.92
CA PRO A 215 -6.35 16.98 14.10
C PRO A 215 -6.62 18.29 13.36
N THR A 216 -7.03 18.21 12.09
CA THR A 216 -7.37 19.41 11.32
C THR A 216 -8.55 20.10 12.02
N PRO A 217 -8.45 21.40 12.38
CA PRO A 217 -9.55 22.12 13.00
C PRO A 217 -10.78 22.06 12.09
N LEU A 218 -11.94 21.73 12.66
CA LEU A 218 -13.20 21.80 11.94
C LEU A 218 -13.38 23.23 11.42
N ALA A 219 -13.86 23.38 10.18
CA ALA A 219 -14.00 24.68 9.51
C ALA A 219 -14.88 25.71 10.26
N GLY A 220 -15.52 25.33 11.38
CA GLY A 220 -16.35 26.19 12.23
C GLY A 220 -15.63 26.92 13.36
N ASP A 221 -14.36 26.65 13.64
CA ASP A 221 -13.67 27.24 14.82
C ASP A 221 -13.03 28.62 14.57
N ARG A 222 -13.30 29.23 13.40
CA ARG A 222 -13.05 30.65 13.21
C ARG A 222 -14.12 31.44 13.96
N LEU A 223 -13.89 31.66 15.25
CA LEU A 223 -14.51 32.74 16.01
C LEU A 223 -14.36 34.04 15.20
N ILE A 224 -15.43 34.46 14.54
CA ILE A 224 -15.57 35.82 14.04
C ILE A 224 -15.39 36.72 15.27
N PRO A 225 -14.40 37.62 15.32
CA PRO A 225 -14.27 38.54 16.44
C PRO A 225 -15.58 39.32 16.55
N SER A 226 -16.32 39.16 17.64
CA SER A 226 -17.55 39.92 17.82
C SER A 226 -17.16 41.40 17.82
N ARG A 227 -17.66 42.14 16.83
CA ARG A 227 -17.55 43.59 16.85
C ARG A 227 -18.34 44.05 18.08
N ARG A 228 -17.66 44.57 19.09
CA ARG A 228 -18.33 45.30 20.19
C ARG A 228 -19.23 46.36 19.56
N PRO A 229 -20.51 46.47 19.97
CA PRO A 229 -21.32 47.61 19.56
C PRO A 229 -20.69 48.87 20.16
N ALA A 230 -20.47 49.88 19.31
CA ALA A 230 -20.08 51.21 19.74
C ALA A 230 -21.19 51.75 20.65
N SER A 231 -20.86 52.11 21.89
CA SER A 231 -21.73 52.87 22.78
C SER A 231 -21.95 54.25 22.17
N ALA A 232 -23.08 54.44 21.48
CA ALA A 232 -23.51 55.74 21.01
C ALA A 232 -23.90 56.59 22.23
N GLY A 233 -23.09 57.63 22.44
CA GLY A 233 -23.30 58.63 23.48
C GLY A 233 -24.57 59.44 23.27
N SER A 234 -25.06 59.92 24.40
CA SER A 234 -26.19 60.80 24.66
C SER A 234 -26.33 61.94 23.64
N GLN A 235 -27.54 62.12 23.08
CA GLN A 235 -27.90 63.34 22.35
C GLN A 235 -28.10 64.52 23.32
N PRO A 236 -27.65 65.75 23.00
CA PRO A 236 -28.12 66.95 23.66
C PRO A 236 -29.42 67.47 23.00
N GLY A 237 -30.35 67.93 23.84
CA GLY A 237 -31.71 68.34 23.47
C GLY A 237 -31.82 69.65 22.67
N PRO A 238 -33.04 70.00 22.21
CA PRO A 238 -33.26 71.07 21.27
C PRO A 238 -33.12 72.46 21.91
N SER A 239 -32.33 73.33 21.27
CA SER A 239 -32.32 74.77 21.56
C SER A 239 -33.68 75.38 21.15
N ARG A 240 -34.39 75.94 22.13
CA ARG A 240 -35.39 76.98 21.89
C ARG A 240 -34.69 78.33 21.93
N LEU A 241 -34.91 79.14 20.90
CA LEU A 241 -34.82 80.59 20.98
C LEU A 241 -36.09 81.19 20.35
N PRO A 242 -36.49 82.40 20.79
CA PRO A 242 -37.77 83.04 20.44
C PRO A 242 -37.86 83.50 18.98
#